data_AF-A0A816IP94-F1
#
_entry.id   AF-A0A816IP94-F1
#
_cell.length_a   1.000
_cell.length_b   1.000
_cell.length_c   1.000
_cell.angle_alpha   90.00
_cell.angle_beta   90.00
_cell.angle_gamma   90.00
#
_symmetry.space_group_name_H-M   'P 1'
#
loop_
_entity.id
_entity.type
_entity.pdbx_description
1 polymer ?
#
loop_
_entity_poly.entity_id
_entity_poly.type
_entity_poly.pdbx_seq_one_letter_code
_entity_poly.pdbx_strand_id
1 'polypeptide(L)'
;MTSSSTSFARFPRISNHGVPTRCWCGEGITTFGSSTTENRYRRFYRCQIARDRKTENHLFKWIDEALIDEIRMVDAKHERVAQKITKCEERVMEKVKSEIVRVEAEMSEKLKEKVNLEIARVSQEMKQKLKIATVAMVVVGAIVGIWISLTV
;
A
#
# COMPACT_ATOMS: atom_id res chain seq x y z
N MET A 1 -23.61 50.57 -27.59
CA MET A 1 -22.50 49.85 -28.24
C MET A 1 -22.30 48.55 -27.48
N THR A 2 -22.80 47.45 -28.02
CA THR A 2 -22.74 46.12 -27.39
C THR A 2 -21.40 45.47 -27.71
N SER A 3 -20.48 45.50 -26.74
CA SER A 3 -19.21 44.78 -26.83
C SER A 3 -19.47 43.30 -26.55
N SER A 4 -19.52 42.49 -27.61
CA SER A 4 -19.63 41.04 -27.51
C SER A 4 -18.25 40.47 -27.19
N SER A 5 -18.04 40.12 -25.92
CA SER A 5 -16.89 39.34 -25.48
C SER A 5 -17.04 37.90 -25.97
N THR A 6 -16.44 37.58 -27.12
CA THR A 6 -16.28 36.19 -27.55
C THR A 6 -15.30 35.50 -26.61
N SER A 7 -15.86 34.72 -25.68
CA SER A 7 -15.13 33.81 -24.81
C SER A 7 -14.41 32.75 -25.64
N PHE A 8 -13.10 32.94 -25.87
CA PHE A 8 -12.26 31.88 -26.41
C PHE A 8 -12.24 30.73 -25.41
N ALA A 9 -13.01 29.68 -25.73
CA ALA A 9 -13.03 28.42 -25.02
C ALA A 9 -11.57 27.98 -24.76
N ARG A 10 -11.27 27.63 -23.51
CA ARG A 10 -9.97 27.09 -23.11
C ARG A 10 -9.75 25.77 -23.85
N PHE A 11 -9.17 25.82 -25.03
CA PHE A 11 -8.65 24.62 -25.67
C PHE A 11 -7.66 23.98 -24.71
N PRO A 12 -7.74 22.65 -24.46
CA PRO A 12 -6.73 21.95 -23.67
C PRO A 12 -5.37 22.31 -24.25
N ARG A 13 -4.39 22.66 -23.40
CA ARG A 13 -2.99 22.81 -23.85
C ARG A 13 -2.63 21.50 -24.55
N ILE A 14 -2.62 21.52 -25.89
CA ILE A 14 -2.26 20.36 -26.69
C ILE A 14 -0.79 20.10 -26.36
N SER A 15 -0.58 19.04 -25.56
CA SER A 15 0.76 18.53 -25.32
C SER A 15 1.33 18.10 -26.65
N ASN A 16 2.44 18.70 -27.06
CA ASN A 16 3.20 18.23 -28.22
C ASN A 16 3.95 16.91 -27.91
N HIS A 17 3.92 16.44 -26.67
CA HIS A 17 4.54 15.18 -26.24
C HIS A 17 3.59 14.00 -26.40
N GLY A 18 4.12 12.87 -26.89
CA GLY A 18 3.38 11.65 -27.13
C GLY A 18 2.62 11.63 -28.45
N VAL A 19 1.63 10.75 -28.55
CA VAL A 19 0.76 10.62 -29.74
C VAL A 19 -0.30 11.73 -29.73
N PRO A 20 -0.35 12.59 -30.76
CA PRO A 20 -1.27 13.70 -30.77
C PRO A 20 -2.70 13.22 -31.06
N THR A 21 -3.68 13.74 -30.33
CA THR A 21 -5.10 13.33 -30.44
C THR A 21 -5.98 14.36 -31.16
N ARG A 22 -5.60 15.64 -31.14
CA ARG A 22 -6.34 16.73 -31.80
C ARG A 22 -5.41 17.89 -32.18
N CYS A 23 -5.74 18.61 -33.25
CA CYS A 23 -5.04 19.84 -33.62
C CYS A 23 -5.58 21.04 -32.81
N TRP A 24 -4.78 22.11 -32.70
CA TRP A 24 -5.19 23.36 -32.01
C TRP A 24 -6.39 24.05 -32.63
N CYS A 25 -6.67 23.81 -33.91
CA CYS A 25 -7.85 24.29 -34.61
C CYS A 25 -9.14 23.52 -34.25
N GLY A 26 -9.05 22.49 -33.40
CA GLY A 26 -10.18 21.66 -33.00
C GLY A 26 -10.42 20.46 -33.91
N GLU A 27 -9.85 20.43 -35.12
CA GLU A 27 -10.02 19.34 -36.07
C GLU A 27 -9.23 18.07 -35.72
N GLY A 28 -9.71 16.96 -36.28
CA GLY A 28 -9.08 15.65 -36.15
C GLY A 28 -7.70 15.56 -36.79
N ILE A 29 -6.97 14.52 -36.42
CA ILE A 29 -5.65 14.18 -36.94
C ILE A 29 -5.78 12.92 -37.79
N THR A 30 -5.08 12.90 -38.92
CA THR A 30 -5.02 11.76 -39.84
C THR A 30 -3.56 11.41 -40.13
N THR A 31 -3.31 10.13 -40.42
CA THR A 31 -1.99 9.61 -40.78
C THR A 31 -1.75 9.72 -42.28
N PHE A 32 -0.57 10.22 -42.66
CA PHE A 32 -0.14 10.33 -44.04
C PHE A 32 1.24 9.69 -44.24
N GLY A 33 1.52 9.27 -45.46
CA GLY A 33 2.85 8.82 -45.89
C GLY A 33 3.61 9.96 -46.55
N SER A 34 4.89 10.09 -46.21
CA SER A 34 5.79 11.05 -46.84
C SER A 34 6.23 10.55 -48.22
N SER A 35 6.08 11.44 -49.20
CA SER A 35 6.49 11.25 -50.60
C SER A 35 7.83 11.93 -50.92
N THR A 36 8.46 12.60 -49.95
CA THR A 36 9.76 13.27 -50.17
C THR A 36 10.85 12.24 -50.40
N THR A 37 11.86 12.58 -51.20
CA THR A 37 13.00 11.71 -51.53
C THR A 37 13.78 11.26 -50.30
N GLU A 38 13.93 12.15 -49.32
CA GLU A 38 14.69 11.88 -48.08
C GLU A 38 13.90 11.05 -47.06
N ASN A 39 12.57 11.22 -47.00
CA ASN A 39 11.71 10.55 -46.03
C ASN A 39 10.68 9.65 -46.72
N ARG A 40 11.08 8.93 -47.78
CA ARG A 40 10.16 8.03 -48.49
C ARG A 40 9.58 7.00 -47.54
N TYR A 41 8.27 6.79 -47.62
CA TYR A 41 7.49 5.83 -46.80
C TYR A 41 7.39 6.15 -45.30
N ARG A 42 8.09 7.17 -44.78
CA ARG A 42 7.95 7.58 -43.39
C ARG A 42 6.55 8.15 -43.16
N ARG A 43 5.90 7.78 -42.06
CA ARG A 43 4.52 8.18 -41.76
C ARG A 43 4.48 9.29 -40.73
N PHE A 44 3.53 10.21 -40.87
CA PHE A 44 3.34 11.34 -39.95
C PHE A 44 1.86 11.56 -39.65
N TYR A 45 1.60 12.11 -38.47
CA TYR A 45 0.33 12.67 -38.04
C TYR A 45 0.20 14.10 -38.57
N ARG A 46 -0.94 14.42 -39.18
CA ARG A 46 -1.26 15.79 -39.61
C ARG A 46 -2.74 16.10 -39.42
N CYS A 47 -3.06 17.36 -39.16
CA CYS A 47 -4.44 17.82 -39.11
C CYS A 47 -5.16 17.65 -40.47
N GLN A 48 -6.42 17.26 -40.43
CA GLN A 48 -7.26 16.99 -41.61
C GLN A 48 -7.39 18.20 -42.54
N ILE A 49 -7.64 19.39 -42.00
CA ILE A 49 -7.85 20.62 -42.78
C ILE A 49 -6.54 21.33 -43.17
N ALA A 50 -5.38 20.82 -42.74
CA ALA A 50 -4.09 21.45 -42.99
C ALA A 50 -3.71 21.51 -44.48
N ARG A 51 -4.32 20.65 -45.31
CA ARG A 51 -4.13 20.67 -46.76
C ARG A 51 -4.91 21.82 -47.41
N ASP A 52 -6.09 22.13 -46.88
CA ASP A 52 -6.98 23.16 -47.39
C ASP A 52 -6.57 24.55 -46.88
N ARG A 53 -6.08 24.63 -45.64
CA ARG A 53 -5.60 25.86 -45.00
C ARG A 53 -4.08 25.93 -44.94
N LYS A 54 -3.44 26.10 -46.10
CA LYS A 54 -1.97 26.13 -46.22
C LYS A 54 -1.30 27.33 -45.53
N THR A 55 -2.05 28.39 -45.27
CA THR A 55 -1.56 29.61 -44.60
C THR A 55 -1.48 29.46 -43.08
N GLU A 56 -2.16 28.45 -42.52
CA GLU A 56 -2.19 28.19 -41.08
C GLU A 56 -1.20 27.07 -40.71
N ASN A 57 -0.44 27.28 -39.63
CA ASN A 57 0.49 26.28 -39.12
C ASN A 57 -0.26 25.23 -38.29
N HIS A 58 -0.73 24.18 -38.97
CA HIS A 58 -1.39 23.05 -38.31
C HIS A 58 -0.42 21.98 -37.80
N LEU A 59 -0.92 21.12 -36.91
CA LEU A 59 -0.15 20.03 -36.32
C LEU A 59 0.47 19.13 -37.40
N PHE A 60 1.76 18.88 -37.25
CA PHE A 60 2.57 17.90 -37.98
C PHE A 60 3.49 17.22 -36.97
N LYS A 61 3.51 15.89 -36.93
CA LYS A 61 4.45 15.13 -36.09
C LYS A 61 4.75 13.77 -36.71
N TRP A 62 6.01 13.36 -36.72
CA TRP A 62 6.38 12.03 -37.18
C TRP A 62 5.87 10.94 -36.23
N ILE A 63 5.40 9.81 -36.79
CA ILE A 63 4.80 8.74 -35.96
C ILE A 63 5.85 8.12 -35.04
N ASP A 64 7.04 7.83 -35.54
CA ASP A 64 8.15 7.26 -34.76
C ASP A 64 8.54 8.17 -33.59
N GLU A 65 8.66 9.48 -33.81
CA GLU A 65 8.93 10.46 -32.74
C GLU A 65 7.81 10.50 -31.70
N ALA A 66 6.55 10.48 -32.16
CA ALA A 66 5.39 10.46 -31.28
C ALA A 66 5.33 9.20 -30.41
N LEU A 67 5.66 8.04 -30.97
CA LEU A 67 5.70 6.77 -30.24
C LEU A 67 6.87 6.73 -29.26
N ILE A 68 8.06 7.22 -29.64
CA ILE A 68 9.22 7.32 -28.74
C ILE A 68 8.88 8.20 -27.53
N ASP A 69 8.23 9.34 -27.76
CA ASP A 69 7.78 10.20 -26.65
C ASP A 69 6.77 9.48 -25.75
N GLU A 70 5.81 8.75 -26.33
CA GLU A 70 4.82 7.99 -25.55
C GLU A 70 5.48 6.93 -24.68
N ILE A 71 6.43 6.17 -25.22
CA ILE A 71 7.21 5.17 -24.49
C ILE A 71 7.95 5.84 -23.33
N ARG A 72 8.68 6.93 -23.58
CA ARG A 72 9.40 7.67 -22.52
C ARG A 72 8.48 8.16 -21.41
N MET A 73 7.27 8.64 -21.76
CA MET A 73 6.29 9.06 -20.77
C MET A 73 5.75 7.88 -19.96
N VAL A 74 5.51 6.74 -20.60
CA VAL A 74 5.09 5.50 -19.94
C VAL A 74 6.18 5.01 -18.99
N ASP A 75 7.44 4.98 -19.43
CA ASP A 75 8.58 4.59 -18.58
C ASP A 75 8.69 5.50 -17.35
N ALA A 76 8.58 6.82 -17.54
CA ALA A 76 8.59 7.77 -16.44
C ALA A 76 7.39 7.60 -15.48
N LYS A 77 6.22 7.21 -15.99
CA LYS A 77 5.06 6.88 -15.15
C LYS A 77 5.28 5.57 -14.40
N HIS A 78 5.82 4.56 -15.08
CA HIS A 78 6.14 3.25 -14.51
C HIS A 78 7.12 3.40 -13.36
N GLU A 79 8.21 4.14 -13.55
CA GLU A 79 9.21 4.40 -12.51
C GLU A 79 8.60 5.09 -11.28
N ARG A 80 7.75 6.12 -11.49
CA ARG A 80 7.04 6.77 -10.39
C ARG A 80 6.07 5.83 -9.65
N VAL A 81 5.44 4.89 -10.35
CA VAL A 81 4.56 3.90 -9.72
C VAL A 81 5.37 2.88 -8.93
N ALA A 82 6.47 2.37 -9.50
CA ALA A 82 7.38 1.45 -8.84
C ALA A 82 7.91 2.03 -7.52
N GLN A 83 8.40 3.28 -7.54
CA GLN A 83 8.86 3.99 -6.35
C GLN A 83 7.78 4.13 -5.27
N LYS A 84 6.52 4.40 -5.68
CA LYS A 84 5.39 4.49 -4.73
C LYS A 84 5.05 3.14 -4.12
N ILE A 85 5.16 2.04 -4.88
CA ILE A 85 4.93 0.68 -4.39
C ILE A 85 6.00 0.34 -3.35
N THR A 86 7.28 0.50 -3.66
CA THR A 86 8.39 0.24 -2.71
C THR A 86 8.23 1.03 -1.41
N LYS A 87 7.92 2.33 -1.51
CA LYS A 87 7.65 3.16 -0.31
C LYS A 87 6.42 2.70 0.47
N CYS A 88 5.40 2.16 -0.20
CA CYS A 88 4.22 1.60 0.45
C CYS A 88 4.57 0.30 1.19
N GLU A 89 5.35 -0.59 0.56
CA GLU A 89 5.83 -1.84 1.15
C GLU A 89 6.65 -1.57 2.42
N GLU A 90 7.59 -0.62 2.38
CA GLU A 90 8.37 -0.21 3.56
C GLU A 90 7.46 0.26 4.71
N ARG A 91 6.50 1.15 4.43
CA ARG A 91 5.56 1.65 5.44
C ARG A 91 4.69 0.55 6.03
N VAL A 92 4.27 -0.41 5.21
CA VAL A 92 3.47 -1.55 5.66
C VAL A 92 4.32 -2.47 6.54
N MET A 93 5.55 -2.81 6.13
CA MET A 93 6.44 -3.64 6.93
C MET A 93 6.75 -3.01 8.29
N GLU A 94 7.05 -1.72 8.34
CA GLU A 94 7.30 -1.02 9.62
C GLU A 94 6.07 -1.05 10.54
N LYS A 95 4.86 -0.86 9.98
CA LYS A 95 3.62 -0.95 10.76
C LYS A 95 3.33 -2.36 11.23
N VAL A 96 3.56 -3.38 10.39
CA VAL A 96 3.36 -4.78 10.77
C VAL A 96 4.35 -5.16 11.87
N LYS A 97 5.62 -4.77 11.75
CA LYS A 97 6.64 -5.03 12.76
C LYS A 97 6.29 -4.40 14.11
N SER A 98 5.85 -3.14 14.13
CA SER A 98 5.46 -2.48 15.38
C SER A 98 4.22 -3.11 16.01
N GLU A 99 3.24 -3.53 15.22
CA GLU A 99 2.06 -4.25 15.69
C GLU A 99 2.40 -5.64 16.23
N ILE A 100 3.33 -6.37 15.62
CA ILE A 100 3.82 -7.66 16.14
C ILE A 100 4.43 -7.48 17.52
N VAL A 101 5.35 -6.52 17.68
CA VAL A 101 5.99 -6.24 18.97
C VAL A 101 4.95 -5.83 20.03
N ARG A 102 3.96 -5.02 19.65
CA ARG A 102 2.87 -4.61 20.56
C ARG A 102 2.03 -5.81 21.01
N VAL A 103 1.63 -6.65 20.07
CA VAL A 103 0.82 -7.85 20.35
C VAL A 103 1.61 -8.87 21.19
N GLU A 104 2.90 -9.07 20.92
CA GLU A 104 3.78 -9.93 21.71
C GLU A 104 3.91 -9.42 23.15
N ALA A 105 4.09 -8.12 23.35
CA ALA A 105 4.15 -7.52 24.68
C ALA A 105 2.83 -7.67 25.45
N GLU A 106 1.70 -7.34 24.80
CA GLU A 106 0.36 -7.51 25.39
C GLU A 106 0.07 -8.98 25.73
N MET A 107 0.47 -9.91 24.88
CA MET A 107 0.30 -11.35 25.12
C MET A 107 1.18 -11.84 26.27
N SER A 108 2.43 -11.39 26.34
CA SER A 108 3.37 -11.74 27.41
C SER A 108 2.87 -11.27 28.77
N GLU A 109 2.37 -10.04 28.88
CA GLU A 109 1.80 -9.52 30.12
C GLU A 109 0.53 -10.27 30.55
N LYS A 110 -0.40 -10.51 29.61
CA LYS A 110 -1.60 -11.33 29.89
C LYS A 110 -1.24 -12.76 30.31
N LEU A 111 -0.18 -13.33 29.74
CA LEU A 111 0.30 -14.66 30.10
C LEU A 111 0.89 -14.66 31.52
N LYS A 112 1.75 -13.69 31.86
CA LYS A 112 2.30 -13.54 33.21
C LYS A 112 1.21 -13.34 34.26
N GLU A 113 0.21 -12.51 33.96
CA GLU A 113 -0.92 -12.28 34.86
C GLU A 113 -1.69 -13.57 35.16
N LYS A 114 -2.04 -14.33 34.12
CA LYS A 114 -2.71 -15.64 34.25
C LYS A 114 -1.86 -16.65 35.03
N VAL A 115 -0.57 -16.72 34.74
CA VAL A 115 0.36 -17.61 35.45
C VAL A 115 0.45 -17.24 36.94
N ASN A 116 0.58 -15.96 37.26
CA ASN A 116 0.63 -15.50 38.64
C ASN A 116 -0.67 -15.80 39.40
N LEU A 117 -1.82 -15.66 38.75
CA LEU A 117 -3.13 -15.99 39.33
C LEU A 117 -3.23 -17.49 39.65
N GLU A 118 -2.82 -18.37 38.72
CA GLU A 118 -2.83 -19.82 38.95
C GLU A 118 -1.82 -20.26 40.01
N ILE A 119 -0.63 -19.65 40.05
CA ILE A 119 0.35 -19.89 41.13
C ILE A 119 -0.26 -19.53 42.49
N ALA A 120 -0.94 -18.39 42.60
CA ALA A 120 -1.60 -17.99 43.84
C ALA A 120 -2.72 -18.97 44.24
N ARG A 121 -3.51 -19.44 43.28
CA ARG A 121 -4.58 -20.42 43.49
C ARG A 121 -4.05 -21.76 43.99
N VAL A 122 -3.00 -22.28 43.34
CA VAL A 122 -2.33 -23.53 43.75
C VAL A 122 -1.68 -23.37 45.12
N SER A 123 -1.03 -22.24 45.40
CA SER A 123 -0.43 -21.95 46.71
C SER A 123 -1.46 -21.98 47.84
N GLN A 124 -2.65 -21.40 47.62
CA GLN A 124 -3.74 -21.44 48.57
C GLN A 124 -4.26 -22.87 48.80
N GLU A 125 -4.46 -23.64 47.73
CA GLU A 125 -4.90 -25.03 47.82
C GLU A 125 -3.88 -25.88 48.60
N MET A 126 -2.58 -25.70 48.33
CA MET A 126 -1.50 -26.38 49.05
C MET A 126 -1.45 -25.98 50.51
N LYS A 127 -1.63 -24.69 50.85
CA LYS A 127 -1.70 -24.22 52.23
C LYS A 127 -2.88 -24.85 52.97
N GLN A 128 -4.03 -25.00 52.32
CA GLN A 128 -5.20 -25.65 52.91
C GLN A 128 -4.97 -27.16 53.10
N LYS A 129 -4.43 -27.85 52.11
CA LYS A 129 -4.04 -29.28 52.22
C LYS A 129 -3.02 -29.51 53.32
N LEU A 130 -2.02 -28.63 53.43
CA LEU A 130 -1.01 -28.69 54.49
C LEU A 130 -1.62 -28.52 55.87
N LYS A 131 -2.50 -27.52 56.07
CA LYS A 131 -3.22 -27.34 57.35
C LYS A 131 -4.00 -28.59 57.76
N ILE A 132 -4.72 -29.20 56.82
CA ILE A 132 -5.49 -30.43 57.06
C ILE A 132 -4.55 -31.59 57.44
N ALA A 133 -3.45 -31.77 56.70
CA ALA A 133 -2.47 -32.81 56.98
C ALA A 133 -1.80 -32.65 58.35
N THR A 134 -1.45 -31.42 58.75
CA THR A 134 -0.86 -31.14 60.07
C THR A 134 -1.82 -31.51 61.20
N VAL A 135 -3.10 -31.14 61.10
CA VAL A 135 -4.11 -31.50 62.10
C VAL A 135 -4.29 -33.02 62.18
N ALA A 136 -4.37 -33.71 61.03
CA ALA A 136 -4.48 -35.17 60.99
C ALA A 136 -3.28 -35.86 61.67
N MET A 137 -2.05 -35.38 61.43
CA MET A 137 -0.84 -35.91 62.08
C MET A 137 -0.85 -35.76 63.60
N VAL A 138 -1.30 -34.62 64.13
CA VAL A 138 -1.42 -34.39 65.58
C VAL A 138 -2.44 -35.34 66.22
N VAL A 139 -3.58 -35.56 65.56
CA VAL A 139 -4.62 -36.48 66.04
C VAL A 139 -4.11 -37.92 66.08
N VAL A 140 -3.45 -38.40 65.02
CA VAL A 140 -2.86 -39.75 65.00
C VAL A 140 -1.80 -39.89 66.10
N GLY A 141 -0.93 -38.90 66.27
CA GLY A 141 0.08 -38.89 67.33
C GLY A 141 -0.53 -38.99 68.74
N ALA A 142 -1.62 -38.26 69.01
CA ALA A 142 -2.31 -38.33 70.30
C ALA A 142 -2.93 -39.71 70.55
N ILE A 143 -3.56 -40.31 69.54
CA ILE A 143 -4.17 -41.66 69.64
C ILE A 143 -3.08 -42.71 69.94
N VAL A 144 -1.96 -42.67 69.23
CA VAL A 144 -0.83 -43.60 69.45
C VAL A 144 -0.23 -43.41 70.85
N GLY A 145 -0.04 -42.17 71.30
CA GLY A 145 0.47 -41.88 72.64
C GLY A 145 -0.41 -42.46 73.74
N ILE A 146 -1.73 -42.25 73.64
CA ILE A 146 -2.70 -42.82 74.59
C ILE A 146 -2.65 -44.35 74.58
N TRP A 147 -2.57 -44.99 73.40
CA TRP A 147 -2.45 -46.44 73.28
C TRP A 147 -1.21 -46.96 74.01
N ILE A 148 -0.03 -46.39 73.74
CA ILE A 148 1.22 -46.81 74.37
C ILE A 148 1.12 -46.70 75.90
N SER A 149 0.58 -45.60 76.43
CA SER A 149 0.38 -45.41 77.88
C SER A 149 -0.61 -46.38 78.53
N LEU A 150 -1.53 -46.98 77.76
CA LEU A 150 -2.46 -48.00 78.25
C LEU A 150 -1.88 -49.43 78.17
N THR A 151 -0.79 -49.63 77.43
CA THR A 151 -0.23 -50.97 77.14
C THR A 151 1.05 -51.26 77.93
N VAL A 152 1.73 -50.22 78.42
CA VAL A 152 2.90 -50.28 79.33
C VAL A 152 2.46 -50.07 80.76
#